data_AF-R5IJX3-F1
#
_entry.id   AF-R5IJX3-F1
#
_cell.length_a   1.000
_cell.length_b   1.000
_cell.length_c   1.000
_cell.angle_alpha   90.00
_cell.angle_beta   90.00
_cell.angle_gamma   90.00
#
_symmetry.space_group_name_H-M   'P 1'
#
loop_
_entity.id
_entity.type
_entity.pdbx_description
1 polymer ?
#
loop_
_entity_poly.entity_id
_entity_poly.type
_entity_poly.pdbx_seq_one_letter_code
_entity_poly.pdbx_strand_id
1 'polypeptide(L)'
;MKRRLLALLLAVLTLTMLTAAAFAEDTEVLGVYNVTGPLTVTNGTKDGGFYAGADTFKLNCTGLTGEYSLVLLLAGDSAVPTEGNIQYIDQTSVEAGKVTFTLKPKALTEGTYNIYISTTDKALKKVASFKYGTKPAYTKGDANLDDEIDVNDAVHILRYAARLIDLSETELKAADANGDGVVDVNDAVMILRYLAKLITSF
;
A
#
# COMPACT_ATOMS: atom_id res chain seq x y z
N MET A 1 -2.55 -61.45 29.29
CA MET A 1 -1.71 -60.22 29.20
C MET A 1 -1.52 -59.69 27.77
N LYS A 2 -1.50 -60.51 26.70
CA LYS A 2 -1.21 -60.04 25.31
C LYS A 2 -2.25 -59.13 24.64
N ARG A 3 -3.55 -59.20 24.99
CA ARG A 3 -4.60 -58.35 24.38
C ARG A 3 -4.64 -56.90 24.89
N ARG A 4 -4.09 -56.64 26.09
CA ARG A 4 -4.04 -55.28 26.67
C ARG A 4 -2.81 -54.47 26.18
N LEU A 5 -1.72 -55.13 25.80
CA LEU A 5 -0.57 -54.46 25.17
C LEU A 5 -0.87 -54.00 23.75
N LEU A 6 -1.65 -54.76 22.96
CA LEU A 6 -1.99 -54.36 21.58
C LEU A 6 -2.89 -53.11 21.54
N ALA A 7 -3.84 -53.01 22.48
CA ALA A 7 -4.71 -51.84 22.59
C ALA A 7 -3.96 -50.59 23.07
N LEU A 8 -2.97 -50.74 23.95
CA LEU A 8 -2.09 -49.64 24.37
C LEU A 8 -1.15 -49.19 23.24
N LEU A 9 -0.61 -50.11 22.44
CA LEU A 9 0.24 -49.76 21.30
C LEU A 9 -0.56 -49.03 20.22
N LEU A 10 -1.81 -49.43 19.97
CA LEU A 10 -2.69 -48.78 19.00
C LEU A 10 -3.14 -47.39 19.49
N ALA A 11 -3.44 -47.24 20.78
CA ALA A 11 -3.77 -45.95 21.38
C ALA A 11 -2.58 -44.96 21.39
N VAL A 12 -1.35 -45.46 21.62
CA VAL A 12 -0.13 -44.66 21.53
C VAL A 12 0.17 -44.27 20.08
N LEU A 13 -0.05 -45.17 19.11
CA LEU A 13 0.17 -44.88 17.69
C LEU A 13 -0.85 -43.85 17.14
N THR A 14 -2.10 -43.88 17.62
CA THR A 14 -3.11 -42.87 17.25
C THR A 14 -2.89 -41.52 17.93
N LEU A 15 -2.21 -41.49 19.08
CA LEU A 15 -1.92 -40.23 19.79
C LEU A 15 -0.67 -39.53 19.25
N THR A 16 0.26 -40.27 18.61
CA THR A 16 1.41 -39.69 17.92
C THR A 16 1.08 -39.12 16.53
N MET A 17 -0.11 -39.38 15.98
CA MET A 17 -0.54 -38.82 14.68
C MET A 17 -1.35 -37.53 14.79
N LEU A 18 -1.56 -36.98 16.00
CA LEU A 18 -2.45 -35.82 16.21
C LEU A 18 -1.74 -34.53 16.64
N THR A 19 -0.44 -34.41 16.42
CA THR A 19 0.31 -33.15 16.67
C THR A 19 1.33 -32.82 15.59
N ALA A 20 0.99 -33.11 14.34
CA ALA A 20 1.49 -32.31 13.23
C ALA A 20 0.41 -31.28 12.87
N ALA A 21 0.05 -30.43 13.82
CA ALA A 21 -0.37 -29.08 13.44
C ALA A 21 0.88 -28.50 12.79
N ALA A 22 0.94 -28.60 11.46
CA ALA A 22 1.78 -27.72 10.69
C ALA A 22 1.37 -26.32 11.13
N PHE A 23 2.18 -25.71 11.99
CA PHE A 23 2.37 -24.28 11.91
C PHE A 23 2.77 -24.08 10.46
N ALA A 24 1.79 -23.76 9.61
CA ALA A 24 2.10 -22.95 8.46
C ALA A 24 2.86 -21.78 9.09
N GLU A 25 4.18 -21.74 8.91
CA GLU A 25 4.87 -20.46 8.95
C GLU A 25 3.98 -19.57 8.10
N ASP A 26 3.37 -18.58 8.74
CA ASP A 26 2.60 -17.56 8.07
C ASP A 26 3.64 -16.88 7.16
N THR A 27 3.82 -17.43 5.96
CA THR A 27 4.82 -16.96 5.02
C THR A 27 4.37 -15.55 4.71
N GLU A 28 5.07 -14.58 5.27
CA GLU A 28 4.70 -13.18 5.22
C GLU A 28 4.36 -12.82 3.78
N VAL A 29 3.08 -12.58 3.53
CA VAL A 29 2.60 -12.30 2.18
C VAL A 29 3.01 -10.88 1.88
N LEU A 30 3.99 -10.71 0.99
CA LEU A 30 4.40 -9.40 0.52
C LEU A 30 3.39 -8.86 -0.49
N GLY A 31 3.17 -7.56 -0.43
CA GLY A 31 2.22 -6.88 -1.28
C GLY A 31 2.45 -5.38 -1.33
N VAL A 32 1.64 -4.72 -2.13
CA VAL A 32 1.67 -3.27 -2.32
C VAL A 32 0.71 -2.60 -1.36
N TYR A 33 1.09 -1.46 -0.79
CA TYR A 33 0.22 -0.60 0.01
C TYR A 33 0.63 0.87 -0.12
N ASN A 34 -0.15 1.78 0.48
CA ASN A 34 0.06 3.23 0.43
C ASN A 34 0.23 3.77 -1.00
N VAL A 35 -0.64 3.31 -1.90
CA VAL A 35 -0.64 3.73 -3.31
C VAL A 35 -1.15 5.17 -3.42
N THR A 36 -0.41 6.02 -4.12
CA THR A 36 -0.68 7.45 -4.25
C THR A 36 -0.60 7.90 -5.71
N GLY A 37 -1.21 9.05 -6.01
CA GLY A 37 -1.22 9.63 -7.36
C GLY A 37 -2.14 8.86 -8.33
N PRO A 38 -1.98 9.04 -9.65
CA PRO A 38 -2.85 8.43 -10.65
C PRO A 38 -2.41 6.98 -10.98
N LEU A 39 -2.09 6.20 -9.95
CA LEU A 39 -1.64 4.82 -10.05
C LEU A 39 -2.76 3.86 -9.62
N THR A 40 -2.95 2.79 -10.38
CA THR A 40 -3.88 1.72 -10.07
C THR A 40 -3.14 0.39 -10.05
N VAL A 41 -3.32 -0.40 -9.01
CA VAL A 41 -2.81 -1.77 -8.93
C VAL A 41 -3.73 -2.67 -9.76
N THR A 42 -3.18 -3.40 -10.73
CA THR A 42 -3.98 -4.21 -11.67
C THR A 42 -3.82 -5.71 -11.49
N ASN A 43 -2.92 -6.15 -10.59
CA ASN A 43 -2.71 -7.55 -10.23
C ASN A 43 -2.59 -7.68 -8.71
N GLY A 44 -2.83 -8.88 -8.17
CA GLY A 44 -2.79 -9.18 -6.74
C GLY A 44 -4.16 -9.28 -6.09
N THR A 45 -4.20 -9.85 -4.90
CA THR A 45 -5.43 -9.98 -4.10
C THR A 45 -5.58 -8.75 -3.22
N LYS A 46 -6.66 -7.98 -3.44
CA LYS A 46 -6.98 -6.79 -2.66
C LYS A 46 -7.58 -7.20 -1.31
N ASP A 47 -7.00 -6.67 -0.24
CA ASP A 47 -7.48 -6.73 1.13
C ASP A 47 -7.34 -5.31 1.71
N GLY A 48 -8.43 -4.54 1.61
CA GLY A 48 -8.40 -3.11 1.90
C GLY A 48 -7.44 -2.32 1.02
N GLY A 49 -6.61 -1.48 1.66
CA GLY A 49 -5.53 -0.74 0.99
C GLY A 49 -4.30 -1.58 0.61
N PHE A 50 -4.29 -2.88 0.92
CA PHE A 50 -3.19 -3.81 0.66
C PHE A 50 -3.48 -4.73 -0.54
N TYR A 51 -2.46 -4.98 -1.36
CA TYR A 51 -2.55 -5.80 -2.56
C TYR A 51 -1.49 -6.90 -2.52
N ALA A 52 -1.87 -8.06 -1.98
CA ALA A 52 -1.00 -9.23 -1.85
C ALA A 52 -0.52 -9.73 -3.23
N GLY A 53 0.79 -9.96 -3.37
CA GLY A 53 1.38 -10.47 -4.61
C GLY A 53 1.30 -9.52 -5.81
N ALA A 54 1.00 -8.24 -5.59
CA ALA A 54 0.90 -7.25 -6.66
C ALA A 54 2.27 -6.94 -7.29
N ASP A 55 2.34 -7.01 -8.63
CA ASP A 55 3.55 -6.75 -9.42
C ASP A 55 3.29 -5.88 -10.68
N THR A 56 2.05 -5.51 -10.94
CA THR A 56 1.64 -4.82 -12.16
C THR A 56 0.75 -3.64 -11.84
N PHE A 57 1.07 -2.50 -12.44
CA PHE A 57 0.42 -1.23 -12.18
C PHE A 57 0.03 -0.52 -13.47
N LYS A 58 -1.03 0.27 -13.40
CA LYS A 58 -1.45 1.17 -14.47
C LYS A 58 -1.34 2.61 -14.00
N LEU A 59 -0.49 3.39 -14.67
CA LEU A 59 -0.31 4.83 -14.41
C LEU A 59 -1.09 5.61 -15.46
N ASN A 60 -2.00 6.50 -15.04
CA ASN A 60 -2.85 7.29 -15.93
C ASN A 60 -2.61 8.79 -15.75
N CYS A 61 -1.60 9.34 -16.42
CA CYS A 61 -1.28 10.76 -16.31
C CYS A 61 -2.17 11.61 -17.24
N THR A 62 -2.61 12.75 -16.73
CA THR A 62 -3.39 13.76 -17.49
C THR A 62 -2.81 15.15 -17.25
N GLY A 63 -3.17 16.11 -18.12
CA GLY A 63 -2.67 17.49 -18.03
C GLY A 63 -1.19 17.64 -18.37
N LEU A 64 -0.63 16.70 -19.13
CA LEU A 64 0.75 16.75 -19.60
C LEU A 64 0.91 17.72 -20.78
N THR A 65 2.10 18.30 -20.92
CA THR A 65 2.51 19.14 -22.05
C THR A 65 3.76 18.54 -22.71
N GLY A 66 3.99 18.85 -23.98
CA GLY A 66 5.07 18.27 -24.78
C GLY A 66 4.62 17.07 -25.62
N GLU A 67 5.49 16.61 -26.53
CA GLU A 67 5.15 15.57 -27.51
C GLU A 67 5.45 14.16 -27.01
N TYR A 68 6.50 14.00 -26.22
CA TYR A 68 6.98 12.71 -25.71
C TYR A 68 7.08 12.73 -24.21
N SER A 69 6.92 11.54 -23.62
CA SER A 69 7.02 11.30 -22.19
C SER A 69 7.95 10.13 -21.90
N LEU A 70 8.64 10.23 -20.78
CA LEU A 70 9.46 9.18 -20.18
C LEU A 70 8.92 8.92 -18.78
N VAL A 71 8.68 7.66 -18.45
CA VAL A 71 8.34 7.22 -17.09
C VAL A 71 9.51 6.47 -16.48
N LEU A 72 9.75 6.71 -15.19
CA LEU A 72 10.71 5.97 -14.38
C LEU A 72 10.02 5.49 -13.10
N LEU A 73 10.19 4.22 -12.79
CA LEU A 73 9.86 3.66 -11.47
C LEU A 73 11.17 3.38 -10.76
N LEU A 74 11.40 4.08 -9.65
CA LEU A 74 12.61 4.01 -8.85
C LEU A 74 12.32 3.41 -7.47
N ALA A 75 13.19 2.53 -7.01
CA ALA A 75 13.21 2.04 -5.63
C ALA A 75 13.90 3.06 -4.70
N GLY A 76 13.38 3.20 -3.48
CA GLY A 76 13.86 4.16 -2.49
C GLY A 76 13.47 5.60 -2.77
N ASP A 77 13.92 6.51 -1.91
CA ASP A 77 13.52 7.93 -1.91
C ASP A 77 14.40 8.82 -2.80
N SER A 78 15.47 8.27 -3.37
CA SER A 78 16.33 9.01 -4.30
C SER A 78 15.62 9.24 -5.63
N ALA A 79 15.47 10.50 -6.02
CA ALA A 79 15.00 10.89 -7.35
C ALA A 79 16.07 10.70 -8.45
N VAL A 80 17.31 10.35 -8.08
CA VAL A 80 18.40 10.12 -9.03
C VAL A 80 18.33 8.68 -9.53
N PRO A 81 18.10 8.45 -10.85
CA PRO A 81 18.12 7.12 -11.42
C PRO A 81 19.54 6.55 -11.44
N THR A 82 19.69 5.31 -10.99
CA THR A 82 20.93 4.55 -10.92
C THR A 82 20.68 3.12 -11.36
N GLU A 83 21.73 2.36 -11.67
CA GLU A 83 21.62 0.94 -11.99
C GLU A 83 20.91 0.13 -10.89
N GLY A 84 21.12 0.50 -9.62
CA GLY A 84 20.59 -0.23 -8.47
C GLY A 84 19.12 0.08 -8.13
N ASN A 85 18.59 1.23 -8.55
CA ASN A 85 17.25 1.65 -8.14
C ASN A 85 16.23 1.73 -9.29
N ILE A 86 16.65 1.73 -10.56
CA ILE A 86 15.70 1.70 -11.67
C ILE A 86 15.05 0.32 -11.73
N GLN A 87 13.72 0.30 -11.66
CA GLN A 87 12.93 -0.91 -11.69
C GLN A 87 12.07 -0.99 -12.93
N TYR A 88 11.68 0.15 -13.49
CA TYR A 88 10.98 0.21 -14.77
C TYR A 88 11.30 1.53 -15.47
N ILE A 89 11.40 1.47 -16.79
CA ILE A 89 11.58 2.61 -17.67
C ILE A 89 10.81 2.36 -18.95
N ASP A 90 10.08 3.36 -19.41
CA ASP A 90 9.40 3.32 -20.71
C ASP A 90 9.16 4.73 -21.24
N GLN A 91 8.91 4.85 -22.54
CA GLN A 91 8.60 6.12 -23.20
C GLN A 91 7.45 5.97 -24.19
N THR A 92 6.67 7.04 -24.35
CA THR A 92 5.59 7.08 -25.34
C THR A 92 5.21 8.52 -25.68
N SER A 93 4.46 8.70 -26.77
CA SER A 93 3.91 9.99 -27.17
C SER A 93 2.79 10.43 -26.22
N VAL A 94 2.69 11.75 -26.02
CA VAL A 94 1.62 12.38 -25.27
C VAL A 94 0.48 12.72 -26.21
N GLU A 95 -0.68 12.09 -26.02
CA GLU A 95 -1.86 12.33 -26.85
C GLU A 95 -2.91 13.11 -26.07
N ALA A 96 -3.30 14.29 -26.58
CA ALA A 96 -4.28 15.17 -25.93
C ALA A 96 -3.96 15.45 -24.44
N GLY A 97 -2.68 15.59 -24.10
CA GLY A 97 -2.19 15.83 -22.74
C GLY A 97 -2.34 14.62 -21.80
N LYS A 98 -2.49 13.41 -22.33
CA LYS A 98 -2.68 12.18 -21.57
C LYS A 98 -1.67 11.13 -21.98
N VAL A 99 -1.27 10.31 -20.99
CA VAL A 99 -0.43 9.13 -21.21
C VAL A 99 -0.87 8.03 -20.25
N THR A 100 -0.84 6.79 -20.73
CA THR A 100 -1.05 5.60 -19.92
C THR A 100 0.14 4.65 -20.03
N PHE A 101 0.67 4.21 -18.90
CA PHE A 101 1.73 3.20 -18.84
C PHE A 101 1.26 1.96 -18.07
N THR A 102 1.74 0.79 -18.49
CA THR A 102 1.61 -0.46 -17.73
C THR A 102 2.97 -0.80 -17.13
N LEU A 103 3.14 -0.46 -15.86
CA LEU A 103 4.41 -0.62 -15.15
C LEU A 103 4.53 -2.07 -14.66
N LYS A 104 5.62 -2.73 -15.03
CA LYS A 104 6.02 -4.06 -14.55
C LYS A 104 7.45 -3.97 -14.02
N PRO A 105 7.66 -3.71 -12.71
CA PRO A 105 8.98 -3.61 -12.12
C PRO A 105 9.82 -4.86 -12.39
N LYS A 106 11.13 -4.67 -12.61
CA LYS A 106 12.11 -5.75 -12.74
C LYS A 106 12.14 -6.64 -11.49
N ALA A 107 12.10 -6.02 -10.32
CA ALA A 107 11.99 -6.70 -9.04
C ALA A 107 11.27 -5.81 -8.03
N LEU A 108 10.59 -6.45 -7.08
CA LEU A 108 10.03 -5.80 -5.91
C LEU A 108 10.69 -6.41 -4.67
N THR A 109 11.27 -5.54 -3.86
CA THR A 109 11.87 -5.81 -2.56
C THR A 109 11.20 -4.88 -1.56
N GLU A 110 11.25 -5.21 -0.29
CA GLU A 110 10.61 -4.35 0.71
C GLU A 110 11.16 -2.92 0.66
N GLY A 111 10.25 -1.95 0.69
CA GLY A 111 10.62 -0.54 0.67
C GLY A 111 9.63 0.36 -0.07
N THR A 112 10.05 1.60 -0.25
CA THR A 112 9.29 2.65 -0.95
C THR A 112 9.65 2.65 -2.43
N TYR A 113 8.66 2.88 -3.29
CA TYR A 113 8.84 3.06 -4.73
C TYR A 113 8.21 4.37 -5.16
N ASN A 114 8.94 5.09 -6.01
CA ASN A 114 8.57 6.41 -6.50
C ASN A 114 8.51 6.39 -8.02
N ILE A 115 7.42 6.91 -8.58
CA ILE A 115 7.19 6.96 -10.01
C ILE A 115 7.31 8.42 -10.45
N TYR A 116 8.16 8.62 -11.44
CA TYR A 116 8.45 9.91 -12.01
C TYR A 116 8.07 9.94 -13.48
N ILE A 117 7.64 11.12 -13.94
CA ILE A 117 7.43 11.39 -15.36
C ILE A 117 8.23 12.63 -15.75
N SER A 118 8.82 12.61 -16.93
CA SER A 118 9.30 13.80 -17.63
C SER A 118 8.64 13.88 -18.99
N THR A 119 8.52 15.08 -19.52
CA THR A 119 8.12 15.28 -20.92
C THR A 119 9.19 16.09 -21.64
N THR A 120 9.06 16.26 -22.96
CA THR A 120 9.99 17.10 -23.74
C THR A 120 10.16 18.51 -23.15
N ASP A 121 9.11 19.03 -22.51
CA ASP A 121 9.06 20.42 -22.06
C ASP A 121 9.12 20.55 -20.53
N LYS A 122 9.10 19.43 -19.80
CA LYS A 122 9.07 19.40 -18.33
C LYS A 122 10.11 18.43 -17.79
N ALA A 123 10.88 18.93 -16.83
CA ALA A 123 11.81 18.11 -16.06
C ALA A 123 11.09 16.98 -15.31
N LEU A 124 11.88 15.99 -14.89
CA LEU A 124 11.43 14.85 -14.13
C LEU A 124 10.68 15.28 -12.86
N LYS A 125 9.45 14.79 -12.68
CA LYS A 125 8.58 15.09 -11.54
C LYS A 125 7.97 13.80 -10.98
N LYS A 126 7.97 13.66 -9.65
CA LYS A 126 7.26 12.58 -8.97
C LYS A 126 5.75 12.73 -9.18
N VAL A 127 5.09 11.68 -9.65
CA VAL A 127 3.64 11.66 -9.92
C VAL A 127 2.89 10.63 -9.11
N ALA A 128 3.55 9.57 -8.67
CA ALA A 128 2.95 8.52 -7.86
C ALA A 128 4.01 7.85 -6.96
N SER A 129 3.54 7.15 -5.94
CA SER A 129 4.37 6.28 -5.10
C SER A 129 3.54 5.15 -4.50
N PHE A 130 4.23 4.11 -4.08
CA PHE A 130 3.68 3.01 -3.28
C PHE A 130 4.76 2.43 -2.37
N LYS A 131 4.36 1.64 -1.39
CA LYS A 131 5.25 0.80 -0.60
C LYS A 131 5.03 -0.67 -0.96
N TYR A 132 6.08 -1.45 -0.86
CA TYR A 132 6.05 -2.90 -1.00
C TYR A 132 6.56 -3.55 0.28
N GLY A 133 5.85 -4.54 0.79
CA GLY A 133 6.23 -5.24 2.02
C GLY A 133 5.06 -5.99 2.64
N THR A 134 5.16 -6.28 3.93
CA THR A 134 4.08 -6.89 4.70
C THR A 134 2.91 -5.93 4.88
N LYS A 135 1.70 -6.48 5.09
CA LYS A 135 0.51 -5.66 5.35
C LYS A 135 0.76 -4.83 6.63
N PRO A 136 0.67 -3.50 6.58
CA PRO A 136 0.83 -2.70 7.78
C PRO A 136 -0.36 -2.93 8.72
N ALA A 137 -0.14 -2.74 10.02
CA ALA A 137 -1.20 -2.88 11.02
C ALA A 137 -2.31 -1.83 10.89
N TYR A 138 -2.04 -0.72 10.17
CA TYR A 138 -2.99 0.35 9.89
C TYR A 138 -2.60 1.10 8.61
N THR A 139 -3.56 1.82 8.03
CA THR A 139 -3.34 2.74 6.91
C THR A 139 -3.46 4.17 7.42
N LYS A 140 -2.48 5.04 7.13
CA LYS A 140 -2.57 6.46 7.51
C LYS A 140 -3.74 7.12 6.76
N GLY A 141 -4.65 7.74 7.50
CA GLY A 141 -5.88 8.37 6.99
C GLY A 141 -7.13 7.48 7.07
N ASP A 142 -7.00 6.18 7.35
CA ASP A 142 -8.11 5.25 7.63
C ASP A 142 -8.34 5.22 9.15
N ALA A 143 -9.00 6.26 9.65
CA ALA A 143 -9.11 6.54 11.08
C ALA A 143 -10.05 5.58 11.80
N ASN A 144 -11.02 4.98 11.09
CA ASN A 144 -11.97 4.03 11.66
C ASN A 144 -11.57 2.56 11.42
N LEU A 145 -10.45 2.31 10.74
CA LEU A 145 -9.89 1.00 10.41
C LEU A 145 -10.86 0.11 9.62
N ASP A 146 -11.65 0.71 8.73
CA ASP A 146 -12.57 -0.01 7.86
C ASP A 146 -11.99 -0.36 6.48
N ASP A 147 -10.67 -0.16 6.33
CA ASP A 147 -9.89 -0.44 5.12
C ASP A 147 -10.21 0.49 3.92
N GLU A 148 -11.04 1.52 4.13
CA GLU A 148 -11.32 2.59 3.17
C GLU A 148 -10.83 3.94 3.72
N ILE A 149 -10.42 4.85 2.82
CA ILE A 149 -10.15 6.25 3.19
C ILE A 149 -11.27 7.07 2.58
N ASP A 150 -12.22 7.48 3.40
CA ASP A 150 -13.42 8.18 3.00
C ASP A 150 -13.84 9.28 4.00
N VAL A 151 -15.07 9.79 3.84
CA VAL A 151 -15.57 10.88 4.69
C VAL A 151 -15.83 10.43 6.14
N ASN A 152 -16.05 9.13 6.36
CA ASN A 152 -16.31 8.57 7.67
C ASN A 152 -15.06 8.65 8.56
N ASP A 153 -13.86 8.58 8.00
CA ASP A 153 -12.62 8.81 8.74
C ASP A 153 -12.55 10.23 9.30
N ALA A 154 -12.85 11.24 8.46
CA ALA A 154 -12.90 12.62 8.90
C ALA A 154 -13.96 12.81 10.00
N VAL A 155 -15.13 12.18 9.86
CA VAL A 155 -16.17 12.20 10.91
C VAL A 155 -15.69 11.49 12.19
N HIS A 156 -14.96 10.38 12.07
CA HIS A 156 -14.41 9.61 13.19
C HIS A 156 -13.45 10.47 14.01
N ILE A 157 -12.52 11.15 13.33
CA ILE A 157 -11.58 12.11 13.92
C ILE A 157 -12.32 13.27 14.60
N LEU A 158 -13.32 13.86 13.94
CA LEU A 158 -14.09 14.98 14.51
C LEU A 158 -14.86 14.58 15.77
N ARG A 159 -15.39 13.35 15.84
CA ARG A 159 -16.04 12.81 17.04
C ARG A 159 -15.04 12.63 18.19
N TYR A 160 -13.84 12.15 17.90
CA TYR A 160 -12.75 12.07 18.87
C TYR A 160 -12.32 13.46 19.37
N ALA A 161 -12.08 14.42 18.46
CA ALA A 161 -11.73 15.80 18.80
C ALA A 161 -12.80 16.48 19.66
N ALA A 162 -14.08 16.15 19.43
CA ALA A 162 -15.22 16.60 20.23
C ALA A 162 -15.41 15.82 21.55
N ARG A 163 -14.53 14.84 21.84
CA ARG A 163 -14.59 13.95 23.02
C ARG A 163 -15.89 13.15 23.13
N LEU A 164 -16.46 12.78 21.99
CA LEU A 164 -17.67 11.95 21.91
C LEU A 164 -17.34 10.45 21.87
N ILE A 165 -16.11 10.10 21.51
CA ILE A 165 -15.56 8.74 21.46
C ILE A 165 -14.11 8.77 21.91
N ASP A 166 -13.60 7.60 22.29
CA ASP A 166 -12.17 7.33 22.47
C ASP A 166 -11.66 6.52 21.28
N LEU A 167 -10.39 6.69 20.94
CA LEU A 167 -9.69 5.92 19.91
C LEU A 167 -8.67 4.97 20.55
N SER A 168 -8.54 3.77 19.98
CA SER A 168 -7.46 2.84 20.29
C SER A 168 -6.10 3.37 19.83
N GLU A 169 -5.00 2.75 20.29
CA GLU A 169 -3.66 3.16 19.87
C GLU A 169 -3.44 3.04 18.35
N THR A 170 -4.05 2.03 17.72
CA THR A 170 -3.97 1.83 16.26
C THR A 170 -4.79 2.88 15.52
N GLU A 171 -6.01 3.16 15.97
CA GLU A 171 -6.86 4.23 15.41
C GLU A 171 -6.18 5.60 15.56
N LEU A 172 -5.51 5.90 16.69
CA LEU A 172 -4.77 7.15 16.85
C LEU A 172 -3.64 7.30 15.82
N LYS A 173 -2.90 6.23 15.55
CA LYS A 173 -1.83 6.25 14.53
C LYS A 173 -2.36 6.39 13.11
N ALA A 174 -3.54 5.84 12.84
CA ALA A 174 -4.20 5.96 11.54
C ALA A 174 -4.82 7.35 11.36
N ALA A 175 -5.40 7.89 12.43
CA ALA A 175 -6.07 9.18 12.50
C ALA A 175 -5.12 10.39 12.44
N ASP A 176 -3.85 10.24 12.84
CA ASP A 176 -2.80 11.27 12.70
C ASP A 176 -2.39 11.41 11.21
N ALA A 177 -3.31 11.98 10.42
CA ALA A 177 -3.18 12.12 8.99
C ALA A 177 -2.13 13.18 8.62
N ASN A 178 -1.89 14.19 9.43
CA ASN A 178 -0.87 15.21 9.16
C ASN A 178 0.54 14.76 9.64
N GLY A 179 0.64 13.76 10.53
CA GLY A 179 1.89 13.20 11.05
C GLY A 179 2.58 14.07 12.10
N ASP A 180 1.87 14.97 12.77
CA ASP A 180 2.41 15.86 13.81
C ASP A 180 2.36 15.24 15.22
N GLY A 181 1.77 14.05 15.35
CA GLY A 181 1.65 13.30 16.59
C GLY A 181 0.44 13.70 17.45
N VAL A 182 -0.44 14.57 16.97
CA VAL A 182 -1.65 15.03 17.67
C VAL A 182 -2.87 14.83 16.78
N VAL A 183 -3.77 13.93 17.19
CA VAL A 183 -5.03 13.72 16.47
C VAL A 183 -6.01 14.86 16.78
N ASP A 184 -6.27 15.73 15.81
CA ASP A 184 -7.21 16.84 15.94
C ASP A 184 -7.97 17.18 14.64
N VAL A 185 -8.63 18.34 14.62
CA VAL A 185 -9.43 18.78 13.47
C VAL A 185 -8.61 18.97 12.18
N ASN A 186 -7.30 19.20 12.29
CA ASN A 186 -6.41 19.36 11.14
C ASN A 186 -6.22 18.05 10.38
N ASP A 187 -6.27 16.91 11.05
CA ASP A 187 -6.22 15.60 10.40
C ASP A 187 -7.48 15.32 9.59
N ALA A 188 -8.65 15.61 10.17
CA ALA A 188 -9.91 15.54 9.44
C ALA A 188 -9.88 16.44 8.19
N VAL A 189 -9.31 17.65 8.30
CA VAL A 189 -9.12 18.54 7.14
C VAL A 189 -8.18 17.93 6.10
N MET A 190 -7.10 17.26 6.52
CA MET A 190 -6.20 16.57 5.58
C MET A 190 -6.92 15.48 4.80
N ILE A 191 -7.71 14.64 5.47
CA ILE A 191 -8.52 13.60 4.80
C ILE A 191 -9.48 14.24 3.79
N LEU A 192 -10.23 15.27 4.19
CA LEU A 192 -11.17 15.95 3.28
C LEU A 192 -10.46 16.58 2.07
N ARG A 193 -9.27 17.16 2.24
CA ARG A 193 -8.47 17.70 1.14
C ARG A 193 -7.97 16.60 0.20
N TYR A 194 -7.59 15.45 0.74
CA TYR A 194 -7.19 14.29 -0.05
C TYR A 194 -8.36 13.77 -0.88
N LEU A 195 -9.54 13.59 -0.29
CA LEU A 195 -10.76 13.16 -0.98
C LEU A 195 -11.20 14.17 -2.07
N ALA A 196 -11.03 15.46 -1.81
CA ALA A 196 -11.28 16.53 -2.77
C ALA A 196 -10.18 16.65 -3.86
N LYS A 197 -9.16 15.79 -3.83
CA LYS A 197 -8.01 15.80 -4.76
C LYS A 197 -7.23 17.12 -4.77
N LEU A 198 -7.27 17.86 -3.66
CA LEU A 198 -6.49 19.08 -3.46
C LEU A 198 -5.05 18.75 -3.02
N ILE A 199 -4.85 17.58 -2.44
CA ILE A 199 -3.55 16.96 -2.15
C ILE A 199 -3.56 15.53 -2.68
N THR A 200 -2.38 14.98 -2.95
CA THR A 200 -2.22 13.62 -3.50
C THR A 200 -1.65 12.62 -2.49
N SER A 201 -1.28 13.08 -1.30
CA SER A 201 -0.75 12.30 -0.19
C SER A 201 -0.87 13.09 1.13
N PHE A 202 -0.74 12.37 2.23
CA PHE A 202 -0.58 12.87 3.59
C PHE A 202 0.87 13.16 3.97
#